data_AF-A0A8C2U4B5-F1
#
_entry.id   AF-A0A8C2U4B5-F1
#
_cell.length_a   1.000
_cell.length_b   1.000
_cell.length_c   1.000
_cell.angle_alpha   90.00
_cell.angle_beta   90.00
_cell.angle_gamma   90.00
#
_symmetry.space_group_name_H-M   'P 1'
#
loop_
_entity.id
_entity.type
_entity.pdbx_description
1 polymer ?
#
loop_
_entity_poly.entity_id
_entity_poly.type
_entity_poly.pdbx_seq_one_letter_code
_entity_poly.pdbx_strand_id
1 'polypeptide(L)'
;MTTVGFFGCCGAARESQFLLGAFFACLLVIFAAEITAGVFAFIGKKVAIQEAQRIYEDIYDEYMKNPGKVNRTIYHYHLAVSNHPELKYPILLLYCHNCLVEIHNVIDANLHLVGIVGIAIAGTTIFGMIFSMVLCCAIRNTREMI
;
A
#
# COMPACT_ATOMS: atom_id res chain seq x y z
N MET A 1 3.54 0.39 10.14
CA MET A 1 2.34 -0.12 10.83
C MET A 1 2.61 -0.62 12.25
N THR A 2 3.81 -1.12 12.58
CA THR A 2 4.16 -1.64 13.93
C THR A 2 4.04 -0.59 15.04
N THR A 3 4.53 0.62 14.82
CA THR A 3 4.44 1.73 15.79
C THR A 3 3.02 2.18 16.08
N VAL A 4 2.20 2.32 15.03
CA VAL A 4 0.77 2.67 15.15
C VAL A 4 0.01 1.57 15.90
N GLY A 5 0.32 0.29 15.63
CA GLY A 5 -0.26 -0.84 16.34
C GLY A 5 0.12 -0.89 17.83
N PHE A 6 1.37 -0.54 18.17
CA PHE A 6 1.81 -0.44 19.56
C PHE A 6 1.04 0.63 20.34
N PHE A 7 0.86 1.82 19.77
CA PHE A 7 0.08 2.88 20.44
C PHE A 7 -1.39 2.51 20.60
N GLY A 8 -2.00 1.83 19.62
CA GLY A 8 -3.36 1.31 19.76
C GLY A 8 -3.47 0.23 20.84
N CYS A 9 -2.59 -0.77 20.82
CA CYS A 9 -2.61 -1.88 21.77
C CYS A 9 -2.30 -1.44 23.21
N CYS A 10 -1.20 -0.70 23.42
CA CYS A 10 -0.85 -0.19 24.74
C CYS A 10 -1.78 0.90 25.22
N GLY A 11 -2.34 1.73 24.32
CA GLY A 11 -3.34 2.73 24.66
C GLY A 11 -4.61 2.13 25.24
N ALA A 12 -5.08 1.03 24.63
CA ALA A 12 -6.22 0.27 25.15
C ALA A 12 -5.88 -0.48 26.45
N ALA A 13 -4.74 -1.17 26.51
CA ALA A 13 -4.36 -1.99 27.66
C ALA A 13 -4.00 -1.18 28.92
N ARG A 14 -3.41 0.03 28.76
CA ARG A 14 -3.04 0.91 29.88
C ARG A 14 -4.07 2.00 30.17
N GLU A 15 -5.23 1.99 29.51
CA GLU A 15 -6.29 3.02 29.63
C GLU A 15 -5.73 4.45 29.56
N SER A 16 -4.69 4.67 28.74
CA SER A 16 -3.98 5.94 28.70
C SER A 16 -4.54 6.84 27.62
N GLN A 17 -5.20 7.92 28.04
CA GLN A 17 -5.84 8.87 27.11
C GLN A 17 -4.84 9.53 26.15
N PHE A 18 -3.60 9.77 26.57
CA PHE A 18 -2.57 10.36 25.72
C PHE A 18 -2.14 9.41 24.59
N LEU A 19 -1.92 8.13 24.90
CA LEU A 19 -1.57 7.12 23.88
C LEU A 19 -2.71 6.92 22.89
N LEU A 20 -3.96 6.91 23.37
CA LEU A 20 -5.13 6.77 22.52
C LEU A 20 -5.33 8.01 21.62
N GLY A 21 -5.05 9.21 22.14
CA GLY A 21 -5.03 10.45 21.37
C GLY A 21 -3.94 10.46 20.29
N ALA A 22 -2.73 9.98 20.62
CA ALA A 22 -1.64 9.84 19.64
C ALA A 22 -2.00 8.83 18.52
N PHE A 23 -2.64 7.72 18.87
CA PHE A 23 -3.15 6.74 17.90
C PHE A 23 -4.19 7.37 16.95
N PHE A 24 -5.17 8.10 17.49
CA PHE A 24 -6.17 8.82 16.69
C PHE A 24 -5.53 9.85 15.75
N ALA A 25 -4.57 10.64 16.24
CA ALA A 25 -3.85 11.61 15.41
C ALA A 25 -3.06 10.93 14.28
N CYS A 26 -2.40 9.81 14.55
CA CYS A 26 -1.73 9.02 13.51
C CYS A 26 -2.72 8.50 12.46
N LEU A 27 -3.89 7.99 12.88
CA LEU A 27 -4.92 7.51 11.95
C LEU A 27 -5.49 8.64 11.09
N LEU A 28 -5.68 9.84 11.64
CA LEU A 28 -6.12 11.01 10.87
C LEU A 28 -5.12 11.39 9.77
N VAL A 29 -3.83 11.38 10.08
CA VAL A 29 -2.78 11.67 9.09
C VAL A 29 -2.76 10.60 7.99
N ILE A 30 -2.89 9.33 8.37
CA ILE A 30 -2.97 8.22 7.40
C ILE A 30 -4.20 8.35 6.52
N PHE A 31 -5.37 8.66 7.08
CA PHE A 31 -6.60 8.85 6.31
C PHE A 31 -6.48 10.03 5.33
N ALA A 32 -5.89 11.15 5.74
CA ALA A 32 -5.63 12.27 4.83
C ALA A 32 -4.67 11.87 3.70
N ALA A 33 -3.64 11.08 3.99
CA ALA A 33 -2.73 10.54 2.99
C ALA A 33 -3.44 9.56 2.04
N GLU A 34 -4.34 8.71 2.54
CA GLU A 34 -5.16 7.79 1.74
C GLU A 34 -6.04 8.54 0.74
N ILE A 35 -6.76 9.58 1.19
CA ILE A 35 -7.58 10.41 0.31
C ILE A 35 -6.72 11.14 -0.71
N THR A 36 -5.59 11.72 -0.28
CA THR A 36 -4.67 12.43 -1.18
C THR A 36 -4.10 11.50 -2.25
N ALA A 37 -3.62 10.32 -1.85
CA ALA A 37 -3.11 9.30 -2.76
C ALA A 37 -4.20 8.77 -3.69
N GLY A 38 -5.43 8.56 -3.19
CA GLY A 38 -6.57 8.12 -3.98
C GLY A 38 -6.96 9.14 -5.07
N VAL A 39 -7.04 10.42 -4.71
CA VAL A 39 -7.32 11.50 -5.67
C VAL A 39 -6.18 11.65 -6.68
N PHE A 40 -4.92 11.60 -6.22
CA PHE A 40 -3.75 11.66 -7.11
C PHE A 40 -3.73 10.48 -8.09
N ALA A 41 -4.03 9.26 -7.64
CA ALA A 41 -4.12 8.08 -8.49
C ALA A 41 -5.26 8.19 -9.51
N PHE A 42 -6.39 8.80 -9.13
CA PHE A 42 -7.54 8.97 -10.03
C PHE A 42 -7.27 10.00 -11.13
N ILE A 43 -6.73 11.17 -10.78
CA ILE A 43 -6.45 12.26 -11.74
C ILE A 43 -5.21 11.93 -12.59
N GLY A 44 -4.20 11.33 -11.96
CA GLY A 44 -2.88 11.09 -12.53
C GLY A 44 -2.71 9.72 -13.17
N LYS A 45 -3.75 9.05 -13.67
CA LYS A 45 -3.67 7.66 -14.17
C LYS A 45 -2.48 7.43 -15.12
N LYS A 46 -2.20 8.38 -16.03
CA LYS A 46 -1.03 8.32 -16.94
C LYS A 46 0.31 8.47 -16.22
N VAL A 47 0.38 9.39 -15.26
CA VAL A 47 1.59 9.67 -14.46
C VAL A 47 1.89 8.52 -13.50
N ALA A 48 0.87 7.96 -12.86
CA ALA A 48 0.98 6.82 -11.96
C ALA A 48 1.55 5.59 -12.68
N ILE A 49 1.12 5.36 -13.92
CA ILE A 49 1.63 4.22 -14.68
C ILE A 49 3.05 4.50 -15.21
N GLN A 50 3.35 5.74 -15.61
CA GLN A 50 4.71 6.13 -15.99
C GLN A 50 5.71 6.00 -14.84
N GLU A 51 5.32 6.36 -13.61
CA GLU A 51 6.16 6.15 -12.43
C GLU A 51 6.36 4.67 -12.11
N ALA A 52 5.30 3.85 -12.20
CA ALA A 52 5.44 2.40 -12.03
C ALA A 52 6.41 1.80 -13.05
N GLN A 53 6.40 2.29 -14.29
CA GLN A 53 7.30 1.88 -15.35
C GLN A 53 8.75 2.29 -15.07
N ARG A 54 8.98 3.52 -14.61
CA ARG A 54 10.31 3.99 -14.22
C ARG A 54 10.91 3.19 -13.06
N ILE A 55 10.13 2.94 -12.02
CA ILE A 55 10.57 2.14 -10.87
C ILE A 55 10.95 0.73 -11.34
N TYR A 56 10.19 0.17 -12.28
CA TYR A 56 10.48 -1.12 -12.86
C TYR A 56 11.79 -1.14 -13.66
N GLU A 57 11.99 -0.15 -14.52
CA GLU A 57 13.22 0.00 -15.31
C GLU A 57 14.46 0.18 -14.43
N ASP A 58 14.35 0.95 -13.34
CA ASP A 58 15.45 1.20 -12.41
C ASP A 58 15.87 -0.08 -11.66
N ILE A 59 14.89 -0.85 -11.18
CA ILE A 59 15.12 -2.16 -10.56
C ILE A 59 15.74 -3.15 -11.57
N TYR A 60 15.34 -3.06 -12.84
CA TYR A 60 15.85 -3.92 -13.89
C TYR A 60 17.29 -3.60 -14.27
N ASP A 61 17.66 -2.33 -14.40
CA ASP A 61 19.04 -1.92 -14.67
C ASP A 61 19.97 -2.39 -13.55
N GLU A 62 19.50 -2.27 -12.30
CA GLU A 62 20.24 -2.77 -11.13
C GLU A 62 20.40 -4.30 -11.15
N TYR A 63 19.39 -5.04 -11.63
CA TYR A 63 19.46 -6.49 -11.85
C TYR A 63 20.55 -6.84 -12.88
N MET A 64 20.56 -6.19 -14.05
CA MET A 64 21.52 -6.48 -15.12
C MET A 64 22.96 -6.24 -14.66
N LYS A 65 23.15 -5.25 -13.80
CA LYS A 65 24.46 -4.89 -13.26
C LYS A 65 24.96 -5.89 -12.21
N ASN A 66 24.07 -6.55 -11.45
CA ASN A 66 24.41 -7.48 -10.37
C ASN A 66 23.51 -8.74 -10.32
N PRO A 67 23.63 -9.67 -11.28
CA PRO A 67 22.72 -10.83 -11.39
C PRO A 67 22.80 -11.82 -10.20
N GLY A 68 23.88 -11.79 -9.41
CA GLY A 68 24.08 -12.70 -8.27
C GLY A 68 23.32 -12.32 -6.99
N LYS A 69 22.65 -11.16 -6.96
CA LYS A 69 21.99 -10.60 -5.76
C LYS A 69 20.47 -10.66 -5.80
N VAL A 70 19.89 -11.37 -6.76
CA VAL A 70 18.49 -11.12 -7.11
C VAL A 70 17.51 -11.88 -6.23
N ASN A 71 16.53 -11.13 -5.70
CA ASN A 71 15.35 -11.66 -5.03
C ASN A 71 14.49 -12.51 -5.98
N ARG A 72 14.27 -13.77 -5.59
CA ARG A 72 13.43 -14.77 -6.30
C ARG A 72 12.04 -14.22 -6.66
N THR A 73 11.54 -13.24 -5.90
CA THR A 73 10.27 -12.55 -6.09
C THR A 73 10.13 -11.86 -7.44
N ILE A 74 11.20 -11.25 -7.97
CA ILE A 74 11.16 -10.54 -9.26
C ILE A 74 10.92 -11.53 -10.41
N TYR A 75 11.52 -12.73 -10.33
CA TYR A 75 11.33 -13.78 -11.31
C TYR A 75 9.87 -14.26 -11.36
N HIS A 76 9.27 -14.50 -10.19
CA HIS A 76 7.86 -14.92 -10.10
C HIS A 76 6.90 -13.85 -10.60
N TYR A 77 7.19 -12.58 -10.31
CA TYR A 77 6.37 -11.47 -10.82
C TYR A 77 6.43 -11.39 -12.34
N HIS A 78 7.63 -11.49 -12.92
CA HIS A 78 7.82 -11.46 -14.38
C HIS A 78 7.12 -12.64 -15.07
N LEU A 79 7.16 -13.83 -14.47
CA LEU A 79 6.49 -15.04 -14.95
C LEU A 79 4.96 -14.94 -14.84
N ALA A 80 4.43 -14.29 -13.78
CA ALA A 80 3.00 -14.08 -13.60
C ALA A 80 2.43 -13.02 -14.56
N VAL A 81 3.23 -12.01 -14.92
CA VAL A 81 2.85 -10.96 -15.87
C VAL A 81 2.99 -11.42 -17.32
N SER A 82 3.93 -12.33 -17.63
CA SER A 82 4.14 -12.84 -18.98
C SER A 82 3.33 -14.12 -19.16
N ASN A 83 2.27 -14.10 -19.96
CA ASN A 83 1.43 -15.27 -20.30
C ASN A 83 2.16 -16.37 -21.12
N HIS A 84 3.49 -16.44 -21.11
CA HIS A 84 4.29 -17.42 -21.83
C HIS A 84 5.20 -18.20 -20.87
N PRO A 85 4.92 -19.50 -20.62
CA PRO A 85 5.67 -20.31 -19.67
C PRO A 85 7.04 -20.83 -20.17
N GLU A 86 7.42 -20.55 -21.42
CA GLU A 86 8.57 -21.19 -22.08
C GLU A 86 9.42 -20.19 -22.88
N LEU A 87 10.08 -19.21 -22.24
CA LEU A 87 11.03 -18.35 -22.97
C LEU A 87 12.41 -18.28 -22.30
N LYS A 88 13.40 -18.78 -23.04
CA LYS A 88 14.82 -18.78 -22.71
C LYS A 88 15.41 -17.37 -22.88
N TYR A 89 16.23 -16.94 -21.93
CA TYR A 89 17.07 -15.73 -21.99
C TYR A 89 17.90 -15.77 -23.30
N PRO A 90 17.90 -14.75 -24.20
CA PRO A 90 17.90 -13.30 -23.99
C PRO A 90 16.80 -12.52 -24.77
N ILE A 91 15.69 -13.17 -25.14
CA ILE A 91 14.62 -12.57 -25.96
C ILE A 91 13.63 -11.73 -25.13
N LEU A 92 13.59 -11.94 -23.81
CA LEU A 92 12.77 -11.17 -22.86
C LEU A 92 13.11 -9.66 -22.87
N LEU A 93 14.35 -9.32 -23.27
CA LEU A 93 14.91 -7.96 -23.29
C LEU A 93 14.32 -7.08 -24.41
N LEU A 94 13.79 -7.69 -25.49
CA LEU A 94 13.21 -6.99 -26.63
C LEU A 94 11.68 -6.78 -26.47
N TYR A 95 11.04 -7.56 -25.59
CA TYR A 95 9.58 -7.58 -25.42
C TYR A 95 9.08 -6.70 -24.26
N CYS A 96 9.98 -6.14 -23.44
CA CYS A 96 9.61 -5.24 -22.34
C CYS A 96 9.15 -3.85 -22.82
N HIS A 97 9.21 -3.56 -24.12
CA HIS A 97 8.49 -2.41 -24.70
C HIS A 97 6.97 -2.69 -24.81
N ASN A 98 6.59 -3.97 -24.97
CA ASN A 98 5.19 -4.40 -25.10
C ASN A 98 4.58 -4.86 -23.76
N CYS A 99 5.37 -5.37 -22.81
CA CYS A 99 4.88 -5.69 -21.46
C CYS A 99 4.36 -4.47 -20.71
N LEU A 100 4.94 -3.30 -20.98
CA LEU A 100 4.53 -2.02 -20.44
C LEU A 100 3.07 -1.66 -20.80
N VAL A 101 2.70 -1.96 -22.04
CA VAL A 101 1.35 -1.76 -22.60
C VAL A 101 0.38 -2.80 -22.04
N GLU A 102 0.84 -4.04 -21.84
CA GLU A 102 0.03 -5.08 -21.20
C GLU A 102 -0.22 -4.77 -19.71
N ILE A 103 0.75 -4.20 -18.98
CA ILE A 103 0.58 -3.73 -17.60
C ILE A 103 -0.47 -2.61 -17.55
N HIS A 104 -0.46 -1.67 -18.50
CA HIS A 104 -1.54 -0.68 -18.61
C HIS A 104 -2.91 -1.36 -18.77
N ASN A 105 -3.01 -2.36 -19.64
CA ASN A 105 -4.26 -3.05 -19.93
C ASN A 105 -4.75 -3.92 -18.76
N VAL A 106 -3.83 -4.59 -18.06
CA VAL A 106 -4.07 -5.39 -16.86
C VAL A 106 -4.41 -4.50 -15.67
N ILE A 107 -3.78 -3.34 -15.51
CA ILE A 107 -4.12 -2.35 -14.48
C ILE A 107 -5.49 -1.72 -14.77
N ASP A 108 -5.82 -1.44 -16.03
CA ASP A 108 -7.16 -0.95 -16.39
C ASP A 108 -8.23 -2.01 -16.11
N ALA A 109 -7.97 -3.28 -16.47
CA ALA A 109 -8.87 -4.40 -16.22
C ALA A 109 -9.02 -4.74 -14.72
N ASN A 110 -7.95 -4.61 -13.93
CA ASN A 110 -7.92 -4.93 -12.50
C ASN A 110 -7.96 -3.70 -11.59
N LEU A 111 -8.25 -2.51 -12.13
CA LEU A 111 -8.41 -1.28 -11.35
C LEU A 111 -9.46 -1.47 -10.25
N HIS A 112 -10.47 -2.29 -10.54
CA HIS A 112 -11.51 -2.67 -9.60
C HIS A 112 -10.95 -3.38 -8.36
N LEU A 113 -9.92 -4.22 -8.52
CA LEU A 113 -9.27 -4.93 -7.42
C LEU A 113 -8.49 -3.96 -6.54
N VAL A 114 -7.72 -3.06 -7.16
CA VAL A 114 -6.99 -1.99 -6.44
C VAL A 114 -7.97 -1.06 -5.71
N GLY A 115 -9.09 -0.72 -6.34
CA GLY A 115 -10.17 0.07 -5.74
C GLY A 115 -10.79 -0.61 -4.52
N ILE A 116 -11.13 -1.90 -4.61
CA ILE A 116 -11.67 -2.67 -3.48
C ILE A 116 -10.69 -2.69 -2.31
N VAL A 117 -9.40 -2.96 -2.59
CA VAL A 117 -8.36 -2.98 -1.54
C VAL A 117 -8.24 -1.60 -0.89
N GLY A 118 -8.22 -0.51 -1.68
CA GLY A 118 -8.17 0.85 -1.16
C GLY A 118 -9.37 1.19 -0.27
N ILE A 119 -10.59 0.81 -0.69
CA ILE A 119 -11.82 1.02 0.10
C ILE A 119 -11.77 0.21 1.40
N ALA A 120 -11.28 -1.03 1.37
CA ALA A 120 -11.18 -1.86 2.57
C ALA A 120 -10.19 -1.27 3.60
N ILE A 121 -9.07 -0.73 3.13
CA ILE A 121 -8.08 -0.05 3.98
C ILE A 121 -8.70 1.21 4.60
N ALA A 122 -9.32 2.08 3.78
CA ALA A 122 -10.00 3.28 4.25
C ALA A 122 -11.14 2.97 5.23
N GLY A 123 -11.88 1.87 5.00
CA GLY A 123 -12.89 1.39 5.94
C GLY A 123 -12.27 1.01 7.28
N THR A 124 -11.17 0.24 7.26
CA THR A 124 -10.46 -0.20 8.48
C THR A 124 -9.89 1.00 9.26
N THR A 125 -9.37 2.02 8.58
CA THR A 125 -8.88 3.25 9.24
C THR A 125 -10.01 4.03 9.89
N ILE A 126 -11.16 4.16 9.23
CA ILE A 126 -12.37 4.78 9.81
C ILE A 126 -12.84 4.02 11.06
N PHE A 127 -12.92 2.69 11.00
CA PHE A 127 -13.27 1.88 12.18
C PHE A 127 -12.28 2.10 13.33
N GLY A 128 -10.98 2.15 13.04
CA GLY A 128 -9.95 2.47 14.03
C GLY A 128 -10.16 3.83 14.70
N MET A 129 -10.52 4.86 13.92
CA MET A 129 -10.83 6.19 14.44
C MET A 129 -12.06 6.20 15.35
N ILE A 130 -13.14 5.51 14.96
CA ILE A 130 -14.37 5.40 15.75
C ILE A 130 -14.09 4.70 17.08
N PHE A 131 -13.44 3.53 17.05
CA PHE A 131 -13.12 2.79 18.28
C PHE A 131 -12.20 3.60 19.20
N SER A 132 -11.22 4.30 18.66
CA SER A 132 -10.34 5.17 19.44
C SER A 132 -11.12 6.27 20.17
N MET A 133 -12.08 6.93 19.49
CA MET A 133 -12.88 7.99 20.09
C MET A 133 -13.83 7.45 21.16
N VAL A 134 -14.50 6.32 20.90
CA VAL A 134 -15.40 5.66 21.86
C VAL A 134 -14.64 5.23 23.11
N LEU A 135 -13.49 4.58 22.97
CA LEU A 135 -12.63 4.19 24.09
C LEU A 135 -12.10 5.40 24.85
N CYS A 136 -11.72 6.47 24.15
CA CYS A 136 -11.27 7.70 24.81
C CYS A 136 -12.37 8.32 25.67
N CYS A 137 -13.61 8.38 25.15
CA CYS A 137 -14.78 8.85 25.88
C CYS A 137 -15.12 7.96 27.07
N ALA A 138 -15.05 6.64 26.90
CA ALA A 138 -15.31 5.67 27.98
C ALA A 138 -14.30 5.84 29.13
N ILE A 139 -13.00 5.91 28.82
CA ILE A 139 -11.93 6.10 29.82
C ILE A 139 -12.07 7.46 30.53
N ARG A 140 -12.41 8.53 29.79
CA ARG A 140 -12.66 9.85 30.39
C ARG A 140 -13.79 9.77 31.41
N ASN A 141 -14.90 9.15 31.04
CA ASN A 141 -16.05 9.00 31.92
C ASN A 141 -15.72 8.18 33.18
N THR A 142 -14.90 7.14 33.08
CA THR A 142 -14.44 6.36 34.23
C THR A 142 -13.54 7.20 35.16
N ARG A 143 -12.67 8.05 34.63
CA ARG A 143 -11.78 8.91 35.44
C ARG A 143 -12.53 9.99 36.23
N GLU A 144 -13.62 10.53 35.67
CA GLU A 144 -14.45 11.56 36.34
C GLU A 144 -15.27 10.99 37.52
N MET A 145 -15.44 9.66 37.61
CA MET A 145 -16.18 8.99 38.70
C MET A 145 -15.31 8.58 39.90
N ILE A 146 -13.98 8.70 39.81
CA ILE A 146 -13.01 8.29 40.84
C ILE A 146 -12.47 9.53 41.54
#